data_AF-H0QMU0-F1
#
_entry.id   AF-H0QMU0-F1
#
_cell.length_a   1.000
_cell.length_b   1.000
_cell.length_c   1.000
_cell.angle_alpha   90.00
_cell.angle_beta   90.00
_cell.angle_gamma   90.00
#
_symmetry.space_group_name_H-M   'P 1'
#
loop_
_entity.id
_entity.type
_entity.pdbx_description
1 polymer ?
#
loop_
_entity_poly.entity_id
_entity_poly.type
_entity_poly.pdbx_seq_one_letter_code
_entity_poly.pdbx_strand_id
1 'polypeptide(L)'
;MEFRQASSGDLLAEGKSYDVVISNHVLHHLAAKELQQFLDDSAGLARRLALHNDLTRSAAAYALFSAGALPLTGSYIRGDGLTSIRRSYTVPELAAVLPAGWTVEPHSPFHCLLTYRRRPA
;
A
#
# COMPACT_ATOMS: atom_id res chain seq x y z
N MET A 1 -4.31 20.88 9.61
CA MET A 1 -3.86 19.75 8.77
C MET A 1 -3.09 20.37 7.63
N GLU A 2 -1.81 20.03 7.49
CA GLU A 2 -0.95 20.58 6.44
C GLU A 2 -0.85 19.53 5.32
N PHE A 3 -1.06 19.96 4.08
CA PHE A 3 -0.88 19.11 2.91
C PHE A 3 0.37 19.55 2.18
N ARG A 4 1.18 18.56 1.78
CA ARG A 4 2.43 18.79 1.10
C ARG A 4 2.55 17.87 -0.10
N GLN A 5 2.93 18.45 -1.23
CA GLN A 5 3.34 17.68 -2.40
C GLN A 5 4.84 17.37 -2.30
N ALA A 6 5.16 16.13 -1.94
CA ALA A 6 6.53 15.63 -1.84
C ALA A 6 6.52 14.10 -1.99
N SER A 7 7.65 13.52 -2.42
CA SER A 7 7.87 12.08 -2.33
C SER A 7 8.32 11.67 -0.93
N SER A 8 8.22 10.38 -0.60
CA SER A 8 8.78 9.83 0.64
C SER A 8 10.30 10.05 0.74
N GLY A 9 11.00 9.93 -0.39
CA GLY A 9 12.44 10.18 -0.48
C GLY A 9 12.81 11.64 -0.20
N ASP A 10 12.01 12.61 -0.67
CA ASP A 10 12.24 14.04 -0.38
C ASP A 10 12.16 14.32 1.13
N LEU A 11 11.15 13.75 1.80
CA LEU A 11 10.99 13.89 3.25
C LEU A 11 12.18 13.30 4.02
N LEU A 12 12.73 12.18 3.54
CA LEU A 12 13.93 11.60 4.14
C LEU A 12 15.18 12.43 3.92
N ALA A 13 15.39 12.94 2.70
CA ALA A 13 16.52 13.79 2.37
C ALA A 13 16.53 15.08 3.23
N GLU A 14 15.35 15.54 3.64
CA GLU A 14 15.18 16.66 4.58
C GLU A 14 15.36 16.30 6.06
N GLY A 15 15.64 15.04 6.38
CA GLY A 15 15.78 14.55 7.75
C GLY A 15 14.47 14.52 8.53
N LYS A 16 13.31 14.46 7.85
CA LYS A 16 12.01 14.33 8.54
C LYS A 16 11.87 12.95 9.16
N SER A 17 11.13 12.89 10.26
CA SER A 17 10.74 11.63 10.89
C SER A 17 9.43 11.78 11.65
N TYR A 18 8.67 10.70 11.75
CA TYR A 18 7.32 10.66 12.31
C TYR A 18 7.20 9.48 13.26
N ASP A 19 6.37 9.58 14.30
CA ASP A 19 6.13 8.44 15.19
C ASP A 19 5.51 7.26 14.45
N VAL A 20 4.56 7.58 13.55
CA VAL A 20 3.84 6.62 12.73
C VAL A 20 3.75 7.11 11.29
N VAL A 21 4.01 6.22 10.34
CA VAL A 21 3.79 6.45 8.91
C VAL A 21 2.63 5.56 8.47
N ILE A 22 1.65 6.14 7.77
CA ILE A 22 0.51 5.36 7.25
C ILE A 22 0.31 5.65 5.77
N SER A 23 -0.07 4.62 5.01
CA SER A 23 -0.63 4.82 3.67
C SER A 23 -1.76 3.83 3.41
N ASN A 24 -2.63 4.20 2.47
CA ASN A 24 -3.76 3.39 2.06
C ASN A 24 -3.90 3.42 0.54
N HIS A 25 -4.05 2.26 -0.10
CA HIS A 25 -4.25 2.16 -1.55
C HIS A 25 -3.11 2.77 -2.38
N VAL A 26 -1.85 2.54 -1.99
CA VAL A 26 -0.67 3.07 -2.68
C VAL A 26 0.14 1.97 -3.35
N LEU A 27 0.29 0.81 -2.71
CA LEU A 27 1.22 -0.23 -3.12
C LEU A 27 0.90 -0.77 -4.51
N HIS A 28 -0.38 -0.94 -4.85
CA HIS A 28 -0.80 -1.43 -6.17
C HIS A 28 -0.53 -0.47 -7.34
N HIS A 29 -0.07 0.74 -7.07
CA HIS A 29 0.42 1.67 -8.08
C HIS A 29 1.94 1.54 -8.33
N LEU A 30 2.67 0.88 -7.43
CA LEU A 30 4.13 0.83 -7.45
C LEU A 30 4.63 -0.43 -8.19
N ALA A 31 5.56 -0.25 -9.11
CA ALA A 31 6.35 -1.34 -9.65
C ALA A 31 7.27 -1.93 -8.57
N ALA A 32 7.83 -3.12 -8.79
CA ALA A 32 8.62 -3.83 -7.77
C ALA A 32 9.77 -2.99 -7.17
N LYS A 33 10.50 -2.23 -8.00
CA LYS A 33 11.58 -1.33 -7.52
C LYS A 33 11.04 -0.17 -6.69
N GLU A 34 9.92 0.42 -7.13
CA GLU A 34 9.28 1.53 -6.43
C GLU A 34 8.67 1.09 -5.10
N LEU A 35 8.14 -0.14 -5.05
CA LEU A 35 7.66 -0.77 -3.81
C LEU A 35 8.80 -0.88 -2.80
N GLN A 36 9.97 -1.39 -3.21
CA GLN A 36 11.12 -1.49 -2.31
C GLN A 36 11.55 -0.12 -1.77
N GLN A 37 11.73 0.84 -2.68
CA GLN A 37 12.09 2.21 -2.28
C GLN A 37 11.06 2.80 -1.32
N PHE A 38 9.76 2.60 -1.57
CA PHE A 38 8.70 3.12 -0.73
C PHE A 38 8.68 2.49 0.67
N LEU A 39 8.94 1.19 0.78
CA LEU A 39 9.02 0.49 2.06
C LEU A 39 10.26 0.88 2.86
N ASP A 40 11.41 1.03 2.19
CA ASP A 40 12.64 1.54 2.78
C ASP A 40 12.45 2.98 3.27
N ASP A 41 11.85 3.83 2.45
CA ASP A 41 11.58 5.21 2.82
C ASP A 41 10.65 5.30 4.03
N SER A 42 9.57 4.52 4.01
CA SER A 42 8.59 4.47 5.10
C SER A 42 9.21 3.97 6.40
N ALA A 43 10.11 2.98 6.34
CA ALA A 43 10.86 2.50 7.50
C ALA A 43 11.85 3.55 8.04
N GLY A 44 12.50 4.31 7.15
CA GLY A 44 13.38 5.42 7.52
C GLY A 44 12.63 6.56 8.22
N LEU A 45 11.46 6.92 7.68
CA LEU A 45 10.59 7.99 8.19
C LEU A 45 9.95 7.60 9.53
N ALA A 46 9.67 6.31 9.75
CA ALA A 46 9.02 5.82 10.95
C ALA A 46 9.98 5.68 12.14
N ARG A 47 9.72 6.42 13.21
CA ARG A 47 10.39 6.27 14.51
C ARG A 47 9.93 5.02 15.24
N ARG A 48 8.68 4.58 15.05
CA ARG A 48 8.11 3.42 15.75
C ARG A 48 7.42 2.42 14.82
N LEU A 49 6.49 2.91 14.00
CA LEU A 49 5.55 2.07 13.27
C LEU A 49 5.31 2.61 11.85
N ALA A 50 5.28 1.73 10.85
CA ALA A 50 4.68 2.06 9.57
C ALA A 50 3.60 1.04 9.20
N LEU A 51 2.48 1.52 8.67
CA LEU A 51 1.32 0.70 8.27
C LEU A 51 0.93 1.03 6.83
N HIS A 52 0.83 0.01 5.99
CA HIS A 52 0.31 0.16 4.63
C HIS A 52 -0.85 -0.80 4.42
N ASN A 53 -2.06 -0.24 4.34
CA ASN A 53 -3.26 -1.01 4.02
C ASN A 53 -3.49 -0.97 2.51
N ASP A 54 -3.67 -2.13 1.90
CA ASP A 54 -3.90 -2.20 0.46
C ASP A 54 -4.85 -3.33 0.07
N LEU A 55 -5.40 -3.20 -1.13
CA LEU A 55 -6.17 -4.24 -1.78
C LEU A 55 -5.28 -5.45 -2.07
N THR A 56 -5.91 -6.62 -2.05
CA THR A 56 -5.31 -7.86 -2.52
C THR A 56 -5.98 -8.31 -3.80
N ARG A 57 -5.17 -8.76 -4.75
CA ARG A 57 -5.69 -9.26 -6.02
C ARG A 57 -6.48 -10.54 -5.78
N SER A 58 -7.76 -10.52 -6.14
CA SER A 58 -8.69 -11.64 -5.96
C SER A 58 -9.71 -11.69 -7.09
N ALA A 59 -9.91 -12.88 -7.65
CA ALA A 59 -10.93 -13.12 -8.67
C ALA A 59 -12.35 -12.83 -8.13
N ALA A 60 -12.61 -13.15 -6.85
CA ALA A 60 -13.88 -12.85 -6.20
C ALA A 60 -14.08 -11.34 -6.02
N ALA A 61 -13.05 -10.60 -5.58
CA ALA A 61 -13.10 -9.14 -5.49
C ALA A 61 -13.41 -8.52 -6.85
N TYR A 62 -12.72 -8.99 -7.90
CA TYR A 62 -12.89 -8.51 -9.26
C TYR A 62 -14.32 -8.75 -9.78
N ALA A 63 -14.85 -9.96 -9.59
CA ALA A 63 -16.19 -10.32 -10.03
C ALA A 63 -17.27 -9.51 -9.28
N LEU A 64 -17.17 -9.43 -7.95
CA LEU A 64 -18.11 -8.67 -7.12
C LEU A 64 -18.07 -7.18 -7.46
N PHE A 65 -16.89 -6.60 -7.62
CA PHE A 65 -16.75 -5.20 -8.03
C PHE A 65 -17.29 -4.96 -9.44
N SER A 66 -16.98 -5.84 -10.40
CA SER A 66 -17.50 -5.74 -11.77
C SER A 66 -19.02 -5.75 -11.79
N ALA A 67 -19.66 -6.63 -11.02
CA ALA A 67 -21.12 -6.72 -10.92
C ALA A 67 -21.73 -5.50 -10.21
N GLY A 68 -21.16 -5.11 -9.07
CA GLY A 68 -21.64 -3.96 -8.29
C GLY A 68 -21.46 -2.62 -8.99
N ALA A 69 -20.47 -2.50 -9.88
CA ALA A 69 -20.20 -1.29 -10.66
C ALA A 69 -20.99 -1.21 -11.98
N LEU A 70 -21.78 -2.23 -12.36
CA LEU A 70 -22.62 -2.20 -13.57
C LEU A 70 -23.54 -0.97 -13.69
N PRO A 71 -24.24 -0.50 -12.63
CA PRO A 71 -25.12 0.66 -12.74
C PRO A 71 -24.34 1.98 -12.84
N LEU A 72 -23.03 1.99 -12.58
CA LEU A 72 -22.18 3.19 -12.57
C LEU A 72 -21.65 3.51 -13.98
N THR A 73 -22.57 3.66 -14.93
CA THR A 73 -22.23 3.99 -16.33
C THR A 73 -21.73 5.44 -16.45
N GLY A 74 -20.68 5.68 -17.24
CA GLY A 74 -20.13 7.02 -17.49
C GLY A 74 -19.15 7.53 -16.41
N SER A 75 -18.78 6.70 -15.44
CA SER A 75 -17.80 7.03 -14.41
C SER A 75 -16.49 6.24 -14.58
N TYR A 76 -15.37 6.88 -14.26
CA TYR A 76 -14.06 6.23 -14.22
C TYR A 76 -13.98 5.12 -13.16
N ILE A 77 -14.90 5.09 -12.19
CA ILE A 77 -14.93 4.13 -11.08
C ILE A 77 -14.81 2.68 -11.54
N ARG A 78 -15.56 2.29 -12.60
CA ARG A 78 -15.58 0.90 -13.03
C ARG A 78 -14.25 0.48 -13.65
N GLY A 79 -13.71 1.29 -14.56
CA GLY A 79 -12.42 1.00 -15.21
C GLY A 79 -11.26 1.07 -14.23
N ASP A 80 -11.25 2.11 -13.38
CA ASP A 80 -10.23 2.35 -12.37
C ASP A 80 -10.23 1.24 -11.31
N GLY A 81 -11.36 0.98 -10.66
CA GLY A 81 -11.43 -0.03 -9.60
C GLY A 81 -11.09 -1.45 -10.07
N LEU A 82 -11.49 -1.84 -11.28
CA LEU A 82 -11.08 -3.12 -11.87
C LEU A 82 -9.58 -3.16 -12.16
N THR A 83 -9.00 -2.04 -12.59
CA THR A 83 -7.56 -1.91 -12.80
C THR A 83 -6.80 -1.99 -11.48
N SER A 84 -7.29 -1.32 -10.43
CA SER A 84 -6.70 -1.35 -9.09
C SER A 84 -6.67 -2.77 -8.55
N ILE A 85 -7.79 -3.50 -8.56
CA ILE A 85 -7.85 -4.90 -8.11
C ILE A 85 -6.89 -5.78 -8.91
N ARG A 86 -6.80 -5.57 -10.22
CA ARG A 86 -5.91 -6.36 -11.10
C ARG A 86 -4.43 -6.08 -10.83
N ARG A 87 -4.07 -4.85 -10.49
CA ARG A 87 -2.69 -4.43 -10.19
C ARG A 87 -2.30 -4.66 -8.73
N SER A 88 -3.25 -4.91 -7.84
CA SER A 88 -2.98 -5.27 -6.45
C SER A 88 -2.01 -6.44 -6.35
N TYR A 89 -1.15 -6.39 -5.35
CA TYR A 89 -0.32 -7.54 -4.99
C TYR A 89 -1.17 -8.59 -4.25
N THR A 90 -0.71 -9.82 -4.25
CA THR A 90 -1.20 -10.85 -3.33
C THR A 90 -0.31 -10.89 -2.08
N VAL A 91 -0.84 -11.40 -0.96
CA VAL A 91 -0.06 -11.56 0.28
C VAL A 91 1.22 -12.39 0.05
N PRO A 92 1.20 -13.53 -0.68
CA PRO A 92 2.42 -14.28 -0.97
C PRO A 92 3.45 -13.51 -1.80
N GLU A 93 3.00 -12.72 -2.78
CA GLU A 93 3.91 -11.88 -3.59
C GLU A 93 4.61 -10.83 -2.74
N LEU A 94 3.87 -10.15 -1.85
CA LEU A 94 4.45 -9.19 -0.92
C LEU A 94 5.42 -9.88 0.03
N ALA A 95 4.99 -10.98 0.68
CA ALA A 95 5.80 -11.71 1.64
C ALA A 95 7.15 -12.18 1.05
N ALA A 96 7.19 -12.52 -0.24
CA ALA A 96 8.40 -12.93 -0.92
C ALA A 96 9.43 -11.81 -1.13
N VAL A 97 9.01 -10.54 -1.03
CA VAL A 97 9.86 -9.38 -1.34
C VAL A 97 10.00 -8.40 -0.17
N LEU A 98 9.39 -8.65 1.00
CA LEU A 98 9.45 -7.72 2.11
C LEU A 98 10.89 -7.50 2.64
N PRO A 99 11.31 -6.25 2.87
CA PRO A 99 12.55 -5.95 3.59
C PRO A 99 12.49 -6.41 5.05
N ALA A 100 13.66 -6.46 5.69
CA ALA A 100 13.76 -6.81 7.10
C ALA A 100 12.94 -5.86 8.00
N GLY A 101 12.24 -6.42 8.98
CA GLY A 101 11.40 -5.67 9.92
C GLY A 101 9.98 -5.42 9.44
N TRP A 102 9.67 -5.73 8.18
CA TRP A 102 8.31 -5.74 7.65
C TRP A 102 7.64 -7.10 7.81
N THR A 103 6.33 -7.09 8.04
CA THR A 103 5.45 -8.26 7.94
C THR A 103 4.24 -7.90 7.09
N VAL A 104 3.63 -8.89 6.44
CA VAL A 104 2.35 -8.73 5.73
C VAL A 104 1.37 -9.79 6.19
N GLU A 105 0.14 -9.39 6.43
CA GLU A 105 -0.94 -10.30 6.80
C GLU A 105 -2.25 -9.92 6.10
N PRO A 106 -3.14 -10.89 5.83
CA PRO A 106 -4.53 -10.60 5.50
C PRO A 106 -5.19 -9.85 6.66
N HIS A 107 -5.89 -8.76 6.39
CA HIS A 107 -6.48 -7.92 7.45
C HIS A 107 -8.01 -7.85 7.40
N SER A 108 -8.58 -7.69 6.20
CA SER A 108 -10.03 -7.66 5.96
C SER A 108 -10.33 -8.27 4.59
N PRO A 109 -11.61 -8.52 4.23
CA PRO A 109 -11.93 -9.06 2.92
C PRO A 109 -11.27 -8.26 1.80
N PHE A 110 -10.50 -8.96 0.98
CA PHE A 110 -9.78 -8.39 -0.16
C PHE A 110 -8.73 -7.33 0.20
N HIS A 111 -8.25 -7.28 1.44
CA HIS A 111 -7.18 -6.39 1.87
C HIS A 111 -6.07 -7.11 2.63
N CYS A 112 -4.88 -6.52 2.58
CA CYS A 112 -3.75 -6.89 3.39
C CYS A 112 -3.20 -5.66 4.11
N LEU A 113 -2.50 -5.93 5.21
CA LEU A 113 -1.82 -4.93 6.00
C LEU A 113 -0.34 -5.26 6.06
N LEU A 114 0.50 -4.36 5.57
CA LEU A 114 1.93 -4.39 5.83
C LEU A 114 2.20 -3.59 7.10
N THR A 115 3.04 -4.16 7.96
CA THR A 115 3.43 -3.56 9.23
C THR A 115 4.95 -3.57 9.36
N TYR A 116 5.52 -2.41 9.63
CA TYR A 116 6.91 -2.27 10.07
C TYR A 116 6.95 -1.88 11.54
N ARG A 117 7.76 -2.57 12.33
CA ARG A 117 8.03 -2.19 13.73
C ARG A 117 9.52 -1.97 13.93
N ARG A 118 9.89 -0.75 14.30
CA ARG A 118 11.28 -0.45 14.68
C ARG A 118 11.58 -1.16 16.00
N ARG A 119 12.55 -2.07 16.00
CA ARG A 119 13.00 -2.70 17.25
C ARG A 119 13.67 -1.62 18.12
N PRO A 120 13.44 -1.62 19.45
CA PRO A 120 14.28 -0.86 20.35
C PRO A 120 15.74 -1.31 20.17
N ALA A 121 16.66 -0.35 20.18
CA ALA A 121 18.09 -0.64 20.24
C ALA A 121 18.46 -1.23 21.60
#